data_AF-A0A9W7XR37-F1
#
_entry.id   AF-A0A9W7XR37-F1
#
_cell.length_a   1.000
_cell.length_b   1.000
_cell.length_c   1.000
_cell.angle_alpha   90.00
_cell.angle_beta   90.00
_cell.angle_gamma   90.00
#
_symmetry.space_group_name_H-M   'P 1'
#
loop_
_entity.id
_entity.type
_entity.pdbx_description
1 polymer ?
#
loop_
_entity_poly.entity_id
_entity_poly.type
_entity_poly.pdbx_seq_one_letter_code
_entity_poly.pdbx_strand_id
1 'polypeptide(L)'
;MKLLPRELDKLTLNQAGLLAQRRLARGVRLNAAEATALVATVLLELIRDGIHSVSDLQSTGQHILGLRHVQPSVPQVLHDVQVEGTFRDGTFLVTVHNPVCTVDGDLRLALYGSGVQIGQGPDRAREIYNLFSDELAEDIRLNEDRRLAALNEINDDLFP
;
A
#
# COMPACT_ATOMS: atom_id res chain seq x y z
N MET A 1 -10.20 -12.37 28.37
CA MET A 1 -9.01 -11.64 27.86
C MET A 1 -8.94 -10.29 28.55
N LYS A 2 -7.76 -9.72 28.76
CA LYS A 2 -7.56 -8.35 29.28
C LYS A 2 -7.13 -7.43 28.14
N LEU A 3 -8.05 -7.12 27.24
CA LEU A 3 -7.75 -6.38 26.02
C LEU A 3 -7.55 -4.88 26.32
N LEU A 4 -6.46 -4.34 25.80
CA LEU A 4 -6.19 -2.91 25.79
C LEU A 4 -7.02 -2.22 24.69
N PRO A 5 -7.32 -0.91 24.81
CA PRO A 5 -8.06 -0.17 23.79
C PRO A 5 -7.46 -0.34 22.38
N ARG A 6 -6.14 -0.23 22.25
CA ARG A 6 -5.43 -0.45 20.98
C ARG A 6 -5.66 -1.85 20.38
N GLU A 7 -5.84 -2.87 21.22
CA GLU A 7 -6.09 -4.23 20.75
C GLU A 7 -7.53 -4.37 20.24
N LEU A 8 -8.48 -3.68 20.88
CA LEU A 8 -9.85 -3.58 20.38
C LEU A 8 -9.92 -2.84 19.03
N ASP A 9 -9.12 -1.79 18.85
CA ASP A 9 -9.03 -1.07 17.58
C ASP A 9 -8.48 -1.98 16.47
N LYS A 10 -7.44 -2.78 16.76
CA LYS A 10 -6.89 -3.75 15.79
C LYS A 10 -7.89 -4.86 15.46
N LEU A 11 -8.71 -5.30 16.41
CA LEU A 11 -9.81 -6.23 16.14
C LEU A 11 -10.87 -5.61 15.23
N THR A 12 -11.21 -4.33 15.43
CA THR A 12 -12.17 -3.60 14.59
C THR A 12 -11.62 -3.42 13.17
N LEU A 13 -10.34 -3.07 13.06
CA LEU A 13 -9.62 -2.99 11.78
C LEU A 13 -9.64 -4.33 11.04
N ASN A 14 -9.34 -5.44 11.74
CA ASN A 14 -9.38 -6.78 11.16
C ASN A 14 -10.79 -7.13 10.64
N GLN A 15 -11.86 -6.78 11.37
CA GLN A 15 -13.23 -6.98 10.90
C GLN A 15 -13.52 -6.21 9.61
N ALA A 16 -13.06 -4.96 9.49
CA ALA A 16 -13.19 -4.17 8.28
C ALA A 16 -12.40 -4.79 7.11
N GLY A 17 -11.18 -5.28 7.36
CA GLY A 17 -10.37 -5.98 6.37
C GLY A 17 -11.00 -7.28 5.91
N LEU A 18 -11.55 -8.10 6.82
CA LEU A 18 -12.24 -9.34 6.47
C LEU A 18 -13.52 -9.07 5.65
N LEU A 19 -14.25 -7.99 5.96
CA LEU A 19 -15.36 -7.54 5.13
C LEU A 19 -14.88 -7.18 3.70
N ALA A 20 -13.77 -6.46 3.58
CA ALA A 20 -13.17 -6.13 2.30
C ALA A 20 -12.68 -7.38 1.53
N GLN A 21 -12.05 -8.35 2.20
CA GLN A 21 -11.64 -9.62 1.60
C GLN A 21 -12.85 -10.40 1.04
N ARG A 22 -13.96 -10.49 1.78
CA ARG A 22 -15.20 -11.12 1.30
C ARG A 22 -15.84 -10.38 0.13
N ARG A 23 -15.66 -9.06 0.05
CA ARG A 23 -16.11 -8.23 -1.09
C ARG A 23 -15.23 -8.49 -2.31
N LEU A 24 -13.92 -8.44 -2.13
CA LEU A 24 -12.93 -8.72 -3.17
C LEU A 24 -13.10 -10.13 -3.74
N ALA A 25 -13.26 -11.14 -2.88
CA ALA A 25 -13.41 -12.54 -3.29
C ALA A 25 -14.62 -12.79 -4.21
N ARG A 26 -15.68 -11.97 -4.12
CA ARG A 26 -16.84 -12.05 -5.03
C ARG A 26 -16.77 -11.06 -6.20
N GLY A 27 -15.61 -10.43 -6.44
CA GLY A 27 -15.36 -9.55 -7.58
C GLY A 27 -15.75 -8.09 -7.40
N VAL A 28 -15.96 -7.60 -6.17
CA VAL A 28 -16.20 -6.17 -5.92
C VAL A 28 -14.90 -5.38 -6.06
N ARG A 29 -14.93 -4.27 -6.81
CA ARG A 29 -13.84 -3.29 -6.85
C ARG A 29 -13.89 -2.43 -5.58
N LEU A 30 -12.84 -2.54 -4.76
CA LEU A 30 -12.76 -1.90 -3.45
C LEU A 30 -12.61 -0.39 -3.57
N ASN A 31 -13.26 0.35 -2.69
CA ASN A 31 -12.99 1.77 -2.48
C ASN A 31 -11.73 1.97 -1.60
N ALA A 32 -11.34 3.23 -1.36
CA ALA A 32 -10.12 3.55 -0.62
C ALA A 32 -10.12 2.98 0.81
N ALA A 33 -11.23 3.13 1.56
CA ALA A 33 -11.33 2.64 2.93
C ALA A 33 -11.24 1.10 3.00
N GLU A 34 -11.89 0.41 2.07
CA GLU A 34 -11.82 -1.05 1.96
C GLU A 34 -10.42 -1.53 1.59
N ALA A 35 -9.75 -0.85 0.66
CA ALA A 35 -8.38 -1.16 0.25
C ALA A 35 -7.40 -0.95 1.42
N THR A 36 -7.49 0.18 2.14
CA THR A 36 -6.70 0.45 3.35
C THR A 36 -6.90 -0.64 4.40
N ALA A 37 -8.15 -0.98 4.71
CA ALA A 37 -8.47 -1.98 5.73
C ALA A 37 -7.94 -3.37 5.36
N LEU A 38 -8.09 -3.78 4.09
CA LEU A 38 -7.60 -5.06 3.60
C LEU A 38 -6.07 -5.14 3.69
N VAL A 39 -5.37 -4.15 3.12
CA VAL A 39 -3.90 -4.09 3.13
C VAL A 39 -3.38 -4.14 4.57
N ALA A 40 -3.92 -3.29 5.46
CA ALA A 40 -3.51 -3.26 6.86
C ALA A 40 -3.77 -4.58 7.60
N THR A 41 -4.89 -5.25 7.30
CA THR A 41 -5.23 -6.54 7.91
C THR A 41 -4.28 -7.64 7.46
N VAL A 42 -3.98 -7.73 6.15
CA VAL A 42 -3.02 -8.72 5.62
C VAL A 42 -1.63 -8.48 6.22
N LEU A 43 -1.19 -7.21 6.31
CA LEU A 43 0.08 -6.88 6.96
C LEU A 43 0.12 -7.36 8.42
N LEU A 44 -0.96 -7.14 9.19
CA LEU A 44 -1.02 -7.60 10.58
C LEU A 44 -0.95 -9.14 10.71
N GLU A 45 -1.56 -9.88 9.80
CA GLU A 45 -1.45 -11.35 9.77
C GLU A 45 -0.02 -11.80 9.42
N LEU A 46 0.62 -11.16 8.45
CA LEU A 46 2.01 -11.47 8.10
C LEU A 46 2.99 -11.11 9.24
N ILE A 47 2.75 -10.00 9.94
CA ILE A 47 3.50 -9.66 11.16
C ILE A 47 3.31 -10.76 12.21
N ARG A 48 2.08 -11.28 12.36
CA ARG A 48 1.76 -12.31 13.34
C ARG A 48 2.48 -13.63 13.07
N ASP A 49 2.74 -13.98 11.81
CA ASP A 49 3.54 -15.16 11.44
C ASP A 49 5.00 -15.04 11.92
N GLY A 50 5.50 -13.81 12.02
CA GLY A 50 6.80 -13.50 12.61
C GLY A 50 8.00 -13.99 11.79
N ILE A 51 7.82 -14.19 10.48
CA ILE A 51 8.89 -14.56 9.54
C ILE A 51 9.32 -13.39 8.62
N HIS A 52 8.58 -12.28 8.65
CA HIS A 52 8.81 -11.12 7.80
C HIS A 52 9.42 -9.96 8.58
N SER A 53 10.41 -9.30 7.97
CA SER A 53 10.93 -8.02 8.48
C SER A 53 10.02 -6.85 8.08
N VAL A 54 10.23 -5.67 8.70
CA VAL A 54 9.52 -4.44 8.30
C VAL A 54 9.71 -4.14 6.82
N SER A 55 10.95 -4.20 6.30
CA SER A 55 11.25 -3.91 4.89
C SER A 55 10.60 -4.90 3.92
N ASP A 56 10.53 -6.18 4.31
CA ASP A 56 9.86 -7.19 3.49
C ASP A 56 8.37 -6.86 3.36
N LEU A 57 7.74 -6.41 4.45
CA LEU A 57 6.32 -6.06 4.48
C LEU A 57 6.01 -4.78 3.71
N GLN A 58 6.91 -3.80 3.70
CA GLN A 58 6.76 -2.60 2.84
C GLN A 58 6.66 -3.00 1.37
N SER A 59 7.52 -3.91 0.92
CA SER A 59 7.55 -4.41 -0.45
C SER A 59 6.37 -5.34 -0.74
N THR A 60 6.04 -6.24 0.20
CA THR A 60 4.92 -7.18 0.08
C THR A 60 3.59 -6.45 -0.02
N GLY A 61 3.43 -5.34 0.72
CA GLY A 61 2.22 -4.52 0.71
C GLY A 61 1.81 -4.00 -0.66
N GLN A 62 2.77 -3.70 -1.53
CA GLN A 62 2.54 -3.21 -2.90
C GLN A 62 1.95 -4.27 -3.84
N HIS A 63 2.05 -5.55 -3.46
CA HIS A 63 1.59 -6.67 -4.25
C HIS A 63 0.22 -7.18 -3.81
N ILE A 64 -0.35 -6.67 -2.70
CA ILE A 64 -1.62 -7.14 -2.16
C ILE A 64 -2.77 -6.81 -3.12
N LEU A 65 -2.88 -5.56 -3.57
CA LEU A 65 -3.96 -5.12 -4.46
C LEU A 65 -3.39 -4.55 -5.76
N GLY A 66 -4.00 -4.95 -6.88
CA GLY A 66 -3.76 -4.34 -8.17
C GLY A 66 -4.85 -3.35 -8.55
N LEU A 67 -4.59 -2.57 -9.59
CA LEU A 67 -5.50 -1.58 -10.18
C LEU A 67 -6.90 -2.16 -10.48
N ARG A 68 -6.96 -3.43 -10.92
CA ARG A 68 -8.22 -4.13 -11.22
C ARG A 68 -9.09 -4.40 -9.98
N HIS A 69 -8.49 -4.48 -8.80
CA HIS A 69 -9.17 -4.82 -7.56
C HIS A 69 -9.81 -3.62 -6.87
N VAL A 70 -9.48 -2.40 -7.30
CA VAL A 70 -9.95 -1.16 -6.68
C VAL A 70 -10.71 -0.28 -7.65
N GLN A 71 -11.48 0.67 -7.15
CA GLN A 71 -12.13 1.70 -7.97
C GLN A 71 -11.08 2.63 -8.61
N PRO A 72 -11.34 3.22 -9.79
CA PRO A 72 -10.34 3.99 -10.54
C PRO A 72 -9.71 5.17 -9.78
N SER A 73 -10.42 5.80 -8.85
CA SER A 73 -9.90 6.93 -8.07
C SER A 73 -8.97 6.52 -6.93
N VAL A 74 -8.96 5.25 -6.52
CA VAL A 74 -8.21 4.78 -5.34
C VAL A 74 -6.70 5.03 -5.45
N PRO A 75 -6.01 4.73 -6.56
CA PRO A 75 -4.57 4.98 -6.68
C PRO A 75 -4.18 6.46 -6.58
N GLN A 76 -5.13 7.38 -6.86
CA GLN A 76 -4.88 8.82 -6.79
C GLN A 76 -4.99 9.37 -5.36
N VAL A 77 -5.66 8.65 -4.45
CA VAL A 77 -5.93 9.12 -3.08
C VAL A 77 -5.23 8.26 -2.02
N LEU A 78 -5.00 6.99 -2.30
CA LEU A 78 -4.38 6.04 -1.36
C LEU A 78 -2.88 5.95 -1.62
N HIS A 79 -2.14 6.96 -1.16
CA HIS A 79 -0.69 7.02 -1.30
C HIS A 79 0.04 6.09 -0.33
N ASP A 80 -0.44 6.01 0.91
CA ASP A 80 0.20 5.23 1.95
C ASP A 80 -0.81 4.41 2.75
N VAL A 81 -0.40 3.22 3.16
CA VAL A 81 -1.07 2.46 4.22
C VAL A 81 -0.08 2.23 5.35
N GLN A 82 -0.49 2.64 6.55
CA GLN A 82 0.33 2.56 7.75
C GLN A 82 -0.33 1.68 8.79
N VAL A 83 0.44 0.74 9.34
CA VAL A 83 -0.04 -0.12 10.42
C VAL A 83 1.09 -0.47 11.38
N GLU A 84 0.84 -0.28 12.66
CA GLU A 84 1.70 -0.80 13.72
C GLU A 84 1.31 -2.24 14.07
N GLY A 85 2.30 -3.11 14.21
CA GLY A 85 2.11 -4.49 14.62
C GLY A 85 3.21 -4.98 15.56
N THR A 86 2.94 -6.06 16.28
CA THR A 86 3.87 -6.67 17.25
C THR A 86 4.66 -7.77 16.58
N PHE A 87 5.91 -7.45 16.24
CA PHE A 87 6.93 -8.38 15.76
C PHE A 87 7.54 -9.15 16.95
N ARG A 88 8.45 -10.08 16.65
CA ARG A 88 9.12 -10.90 17.68
C ARG A 88 9.97 -10.08 18.65
N ASP A 89 10.46 -8.95 18.19
CA ASP A 89 11.42 -8.06 18.84
C ASP A 89 10.81 -6.74 19.32
N GLY A 90 9.53 -6.49 19.05
CA GLY A 90 8.84 -5.28 19.51
C GLY A 90 7.68 -4.86 18.63
N THR A 91 7.12 -3.68 18.93
CA THR A 91 6.09 -3.07 18.10
C THR A 91 6.73 -2.07 17.15
N PHE A 92 6.47 -2.23 15.85
CA PHE A 92 7.02 -1.36 14.81
C PHE A 92 5.93 -0.89 13.85
N LEU A 93 6.15 0.27 13.25
CA LEU A 93 5.33 0.83 12.18
C LEU A 93 5.78 0.27 10.83
N VAL A 94 4.84 -0.27 10.06
CA VAL A 94 5.02 -0.57 8.64
C VAL A 94 4.30 0.49 7.82
N THR A 95 5.01 1.12 6.89
CA THR A 95 4.44 2.04 5.89
C THR A 95 4.60 1.44 4.50
N VAL A 96 3.49 1.18 3.83
CA VAL A 96 3.46 0.76 2.43
C VAL A 96 3.19 1.97 1.57
N HIS A 97 4.18 2.37 0.78
CA HIS A 97 4.07 3.44 -0.19
C HIS A 97 3.48 2.92 -1.50
N ASN A 98 2.54 3.66 -2.08
CA ASN A 98 1.79 3.34 -3.29
C ASN A 98 1.26 1.89 -3.28
N PRO A 99 0.40 1.52 -2.33
CA PRO A 99 -0.06 0.14 -2.12
C PRO A 99 -0.85 -0.44 -3.31
N VAL A 100 -1.26 0.38 -4.28
CA VAL A 100 -1.89 -0.04 -5.53
C VAL A 100 -1.06 0.46 -6.72
N CYS A 101 0.04 -0.24 -7.00
CA CYS A 101 0.97 0.14 -8.06
C CYS A 101 1.12 -0.93 -9.18
N THR A 102 0.47 -2.08 -9.03
CA THR A 102 0.50 -3.17 -10.03
C THR A 102 -0.86 -3.33 -10.72
N VAL A 103 -0.91 -3.95 -11.89
CA VAL A 103 -2.19 -4.17 -12.61
C VAL A 103 -3.01 -5.27 -11.92
N ASP A 104 -2.35 -6.37 -11.55
CA ASP A 104 -2.97 -7.60 -11.06
C ASP A 104 -2.96 -7.72 -9.54
N GLY A 105 -1.91 -7.29 -8.85
CA GLY A 105 -1.67 -7.72 -7.46
C GLY A 105 -1.62 -9.26 -7.33
N ASP A 106 -1.74 -9.75 -6.09
CA ASP A 106 -1.78 -11.17 -5.75
C ASP A 106 -3.02 -11.45 -4.89
N LEU A 107 -4.04 -12.05 -5.49
CA LEU A 107 -5.29 -12.40 -4.79
C LEU A 107 -5.09 -13.44 -3.69
N ARG A 108 -4.10 -14.33 -3.78
CA ARG A 108 -3.83 -15.30 -2.70
C ARG A 108 -3.29 -14.56 -1.49
N LEU A 109 -2.40 -13.60 -1.73
CA LEU A 109 -1.89 -12.71 -0.68
C LEU A 109 -3.01 -11.82 -0.12
N ALA A 110 -3.84 -11.22 -0.98
CA ALA A 110 -4.97 -10.37 -0.56
C ALA A 110 -5.98 -11.09 0.35
N LEU A 111 -6.16 -12.39 0.13
CA LEU A 111 -7.07 -13.24 0.90
C LEU A 111 -6.34 -14.06 1.98
N TYR A 112 -5.06 -13.80 2.24
CA TYR A 112 -4.28 -14.49 3.26
C TYR A 112 -4.95 -14.36 4.65
N GLY A 113 -4.93 -15.46 5.42
CA GLY A 113 -5.55 -15.55 6.75
C GLY A 113 -7.09 -15.54 6.77
N SER A 114 -7.76 -15.25 5.65
CA SER A 114 -9.21 -14.99 5.63
C SER A 114 -10.11 -16.23 5.66
N GLY A 115 -9.58 -17.38 5.21
CA GLY A 115 -10.37 -18.60 4.97
C GLY A 115 -11.37 -18.49 3.80
N VAL A 116 -11.34 -17.41 3.01
CA VAL A 116 -12.25 -17.17 1.89
C VAL A 116 -11.67 -17.72 0.58
N GLN A 117 -12.51 -18.33 -0.25
CA GLN A 117 -12.14 -18.82 -1.58
C GLN A 117 -12.27 -17.72 -2.65
N ILE A 118 -11.38 -17.73 -3.65
CA ILE A 118 -11.45 -16.81 -4.80
C ILE A 118 -12.67 -17.17 -5.65
N GLY A 119 -13.62 -16.24 -5.78
CA GLY A 119 -14.74 -16.35 -6.71
C GLY A 119 -14.34 -15.99 -8.13
N GLN A 120 -15.08 -16.49 -9.11
CA GLN A 120 -14.93 -16.16 -10.54
C GLN A 120 -15.44 -14.72 -10.77
N GLY A 121 -14.55 -13.74 -10.71
CA GLY A 121 -14.85 -12.35 -11.06
C GLY A 121 -14.63 -12.07 -12.56
N PRO A 122 -15.29 -11.06 -13.15
CA PRO A 122 -15.05 -10.68 -14.53
C PRO A 122 -13.65 -10.08 -14.72
N ASP A 123 -12.96 -10.48 -15.79
CA ASP A 123 -11.66 -9.91 -16.19
C ASP A 123 -11.86 -8.50 -16.79
N ARG A 124 -11.18 -7.48 -16.23
CA ARG A 124 -11.40 -6.06 -16.53
C ARG A 124 -10.12 -5.22 -16.67
N ALA A 125 -9.00 -5.83 -17.06
CA ALA A 125 -7.68 -5.18 -17.04
C ALA A 125 -7.50 -3.97 -18.01
N ARG A 126 -8.27 -3.87 -19.10
CA ARG A 126 -7.98 -2.93 -20.20
C ARG A 126 -8.47 -1.48 -20.01
N GLU A 127 -9.48 -1.22 -19.19
CA GLU A 127 -10.03 0.15 -19.05
C GLU A 127 -9.17 1.07 -18.19
N ILE A 128 -8.28 0.52 -17.34
CA ILE A 128 -7.67 1.28 -16.24
C ILE A 128 -6.34 1.94 -16.65
N TYR A 129 -5.59 1.32 -17.57
CA TYR A 129 -4.31 1.87 -18.03
C TYR A 129 -4.45 3.24 -18.71
N ASN A 130 -5.60 3.52 -19.32
CA ASN A 130 -5.87 4.76 -20.03
C ASN A 130 -6.20 5.96 -19.11
N LEU A 131 -6.41 5.75 -17.81
CA LEU A 131 -6.75 6.83 -16.87
C LEU A 131 -5.53 7.48 -16.19
N PHE A 132 -4.34 6.88 -16.30
CA PHE A 132 -3.14 7.30 -15.55
C PHE A 132 -1.99 7.79 -16.45
N SER A 133 -2.25 7.96 -17.74
CA SER A 133 -1.29 8.57 -18.67
C SER A 133 -1.48 10.08 -18.66
N ASP A 134 -1.03 10.75 -17.61
CA ASP A 134 -0.89 12.21 -17.66
C ASP A 134 0.22 12.56 -18.66
N GLU A 135 -0.06 13.49 -19.57
CA GLU A 135 0.95 14.12 -20.42
C GLU A 135 1.97 14.82 -19.52
N LEU A 136 3.26 14.52 -19.73
CA LEU A 136 4.35 15.22 -19.07
C LEU A 136 4.20 16.72 -19.34
N ALA A 137 4.08 17.52 -18.28
CA ALA A 137 4.08 18.98 -18.39
C ALA A 137 5.39 19.44 -19.05
N GLU A 138 5.31 20.48 -19.88
CA GLU A 138 6.48 21.08 -20.54
C GLU A 138 7.53 21.51 -19.51
N ASP A 139 8.81 21.42 -19.89
CA ASP A 139 9.94 21.77 -19.03
C ASP A 139 9.84 23.22 -18.54
N ILE A 140 9.80 23.40 -17.21
CA ILE A 140 9.82 24.72 -16.59
C ILE A 140 11.26 25.24 -16.60
N ARG A 141 11.51 26.33 -17.33
CA ARG A 141 12.80 27.01 -17.33
C ARG A 141 12.96 27.88 -16.09
N LEU A 142 13.92 27.55 -15.25
CA LEU A 142 14.24 28.30 -14.04
C LEU A 142 15.25 29.41 -14.35
N ASN A 143 15.05 30.59 -13.76
CA ASN A 143 16.03 31.69 -13.75
C ASN A 143 16.43 32.25 -15.13
N GLU A 144 15.51 32.28 -16.12
CA GLU A 144 15.80 32.70 -17.51
C GLU A 144 16.52 34.07 -17.62
N ASP A 145 16.18 35.03 -16.75
CA ASP A 145 16.75 36.38 -16.77
C ASP A 145 17.88 36.61 -15.75
N ARG A 146 18.38 35.56 -15.11
CA ARG A 146 19.44 35.69 -14.10
C ARG A 146 20.76 35.19 -14.66
N ARG A 147 21.79 36.00 -14.45
CA ARG A 147 23.16 35.61 -14.75
C ARG A 147 23.59 34.49 -13.81
N LEU A 148 23.94 33.34 -14.38
CA LEU A 148 24.47 32.20 -13.64
C LEU A 148 25.98 32.34 -13.45
N ALA A 149 26.46 31.94 -12.28
CA ALA A 149 27.87 31.72 -12.00
C ALA A 149 28.04 30.30 -11.46
N ALA A 150 28.93 29.53 -12.07
CA ALA A 150 29.32 28.23 -11.56
C ALA A 150 30.57 28.40 -10.70
N LEU A 151 30.48 27.98 -9.44
CA LEU A 151 31.60 27.93 -8.52
C LEU A 151 31.88 26.47 -8.18
N ASN A 152 33.15 26.10 -8.14
CA ASN A 152 33.56 24.81 -7.63
C ASN A 152 33.66 24.92 -6.11
N GLU A 153 32.65 24.39 -5.42
CA GLU A 153 32.66 24.27 -3.96
C GLU A 153 33.30 22.92 -3.58
N ILE A 154 34.38 22.98 -2.81
CA ILE A 154 35.06 21.79 -2.27
C ILE A 154 34.71 21.72 -0.79
N ASN A 155 34.08 20.62 -0.38
CA ASN A 155 33.87 20.34 1.03
C ASN A 155 35.09 19.57 1.57
N ASP A 156 35.98 20.29 2.24
CA ASP A 156 37.20 19.74 2.88
C ASP A 156 36.97 19.29 4.34
N ASP A 157 35.71 19.23 4.79
CA ASP A 157 35.38 18.70 6.11
C ASP A 157 35.58 17.17 6.13
N LEU A 158 36.80 16.74 6.46
CA LEU A 158 37.06 15.42 6.99
C LEU A 158 36.49 15.38 8.42
N PHE A 159 35.26 14.90 8.57
CA PHE A 159 34.77 14.51 9.89
C PHE A 159 35.66 13.39 10.46
N PRO A 160 36.08 13.48 11.74
CA PRO A 160 36.91 12.47 12.39
C PRO A 160 36.19 11.13 12.60
#